data_AF-A0A7Y5DZM3-F1
#
_entry.id   AF-A0A7Y5DZM3-F1
#
_cell.length_a   1.000
_cell.length_b   1.000
_cell.length_c   1.000
_cell.angle_alpha   90.00
_cell.angle_beta   90.00
_cell.angle_gamma   90.00
#
_symmetry.space_group_name_H-M   'P 1'
#
loop_
_entity.id
_entity.type
_entity.pdbx_description
1 polymer ?
#
loop_
_entity_poly.entity_id
_entity_poly.type
_entity_poly.pdbx_seq_one_letter_code
_entity_poly.pdbx_strand_id
1 'polypeptide(L)'
;MQRKTFLTIAAVIGLTVGLFASLAPGALLAGKGIVEPSGATEVWVREVGVAIIAISATSFAVRSHGDSPTLRVLLLGNAFFQAMLFPIELVAYARGIITTVAGVAPNSVLHVLLATGFVYYARRAGGEAAAADRA
;
A
#
# COMPACT_ATOMS: atom_id res chain seq x y z
N MET A 1 17.55 1.33 -7.66
CA MET A 1 16.50 0.41 -8.16
C MET A 1 15.76 1.07 -9.32
N GLN A 2 15.27 0.32 -10.30
CA GLN A 2 14.42 0.84 -11.38
C GLN A 2 12.95 0.86 -10.97
N ARG A 3 12.13 1.78 -11.54
CA ARG A 3 10.68 1.88 -11.25
C ARG A 3 9.97 0.55 -11.48
N LYS A 4 10.28 -0.14 -12.58
CA LYS A 4 9.68 -1.44 -12.91
C LYS A 4 9.90 -2.47 -11.79
N THR A 5 11.13 -2.55 -11.26
CA THR A 5 11.47 -3.46 -10.16
C THR A 5 10.70 -3.07 -8.90
N PHE A 6 10.68 -1.78 -8.56
CA PHE A 6 9.93 -1.27 -7.41
C PHE A 6 8.43 -1.61 -7.49
N LEU A 7 7.79 -1.30 -8.63
CA LEU A 7 6.36 -1.57 -8.83
C LEU A 7 6.05 -3.06 -8.83
N THR A 8 6.97 -3.89 -9.34
CA THR A 8 6.83 -5.35 -9.26
C THR A 8 6.81 -5.82 -7.81
N ILE A 9 7.80 -5.40 -7.01
CA ILE A 9 7.92 -5.79 -5.60
C ILE A 9 6.72 -5.27 -4.81
N ALA A 10 6.39 -3.98 -4.95
CA ALA A 10 5.26 -3.36 -4.25
C ALA A 10 3.94 -4.06 -4.59
N ALA A 11 3.72 -4.40 -5.87
CA ALA A 11 2.52 -5.10 -6.29
C ALA A 11 2.45 -6.54 -5.77
N VAL A 12 3.56 -7.29 -5.77
CA VAL A 12 3.57 -8.65 -5.22
C VAL A 12 3.25 -8.63 -3.73
N ILE A 13 3.91 -7.75 -2.97
CA ILE A 13 3.63 -7.59 -1.53
C ILE A 13 2.16 -7.21 -1.31
N GLY A 14 1.66 -6.22 -2.04
CA GLY A 14 0.29 -5.77 -1.92
C GLY A 14 -0.73 -6.84 -2.30
N LEU A 15 -0.50 -7.60 -3.38
CA LEU A 15 -1.36 -8.73 -3.76
C LEU A 15 -1.39 -9.80 -2.67
N THR A 16 -0.25 -10.17 -2.10
CA THR A 16 -0.19 -11.14 -1.00
C THR A 16 -0.97 -10.65 0.23
N VAL A 17 -0.72 -9.41 0.66
CA VAL A 17 -1.40 -8.83 1.83
C VAL A 17 -2.91 -8.68 1.57
N GLY A 18 -3.29 -8.16 0.41
CA GLY A 18 -4.68 -7.96 0.03
C GLY A 18 -5.45 -9.27 -0.08
N LEU A 19 -4.86 -10.31 -0.69
CA LEU A 19 -5.47 -11.65 -0.72
C LEU A 19 -5.66 -12.23 0.67
N PHE A 20 -4.66 -12.08 1.55
CA PHE A 20 -4.78 -12.58 2.92
C PHE A 20 -5.85 -11.81 3.71
N ALA A 21 -5.92 -10.49 3.56
CA ALA A 21 -6.96 -9.65 4.16
C ALA A 21 -8.37 -10.01 3.64
N SER A 22 -8.53 -10.31 2.35
CA SER A 22 -9.83 -10.65 1.77
C SER A 22 -10.28 -12.08 2.06
N LEU A 23 -9.38 -13.05 2.07
CA LEU A 23 -9.72 -14.47 2.19
C LEU A 23 -9.61 -15.00 3.62
N ALA A 24 -8.72 -14.43 4.44
CA ALA A 24 -8.45 -14.87 5.80
C ALA A 24 -8.32 -13.67 6.77
N PRO A 25 -9.32 -12.77 6.86
CA PRO A 25 -9.24 -11.57 7.69
C PRO A 25 -8.99 -11.90 9.17
N GLY A 26 -9.63 -12.94 9.71
CA GLY A 26 -9.44 -13.37 11.09
C GLY A 26 -7.99 -13.77 11.39
N ALA A 27 -7.32 -14.47 10.46
CA ALA A 27 -5.91 -14.83 10.62
C ALA A 27 -4.99 -13.59 10.57
N LEU A 28 -5.29 -12.63 9.69
CA LEU A 28 -4.56 -11.36 9.63
C LEU A 28 -4.72 -10.55 10.93
N LEU A 29 -5.95 -10.49 11.45
CA LEU A 29 -6.28 -9.79 12.70
C LEU A 29 -5.65 -10.49 13.92
N ALA A 30 -5.67 -11.81 13.96
CA ALA A 30 -4.99 -12.60 14.99
C ALA A 30 -3.47 -12.35 14.98
N GLY A 31 -2.86 -12.22 13.80
CA GLY A 31 -1.45 -11.83 13.65
C GLY A 31 -1.14 -10.43 14.19
N LYS A 32 -2.15 -9.57 14.36
CA LYS A 32 -2.05 -8.27 15.03
C LYS A 32 -2.32 -8.36 16.54
N GLY A 33 -2.60 -9.54 17.08
CA GLY A 33 -2.95 -9.72 18.49
C GLY A 33 -4.40 -9.36 18.82
N ILE A 34 -5.29 -9.31 17.81
CA ILE A 34 -6.73 -9.13 17.99
C ILE A 34 -7.32 -10.52 18.22
N VAL A 35 -7.67 -10.83 19.46
CA VAL A 35 -8.03 -12.19 19.90
C VAL A 35 -9.48 -12.55 19.53
N GLU A 36 -10.37 -11.56 19.42
CA GLU A 36 -11.79 -11.77 19.09
C GLU A 36 -12.29 -10.65 18.15
N PRO A 37 -11.98 -10.71 16.85
CA PRO A 37 -12.45 -9.71 15.91
C PRO A 37 -13.96 -9.82 15.71
N SER A 38 -14.66 -8.69 15.81
CA SER A 38 -16.10 -8.67 15.49
C SER A 38 -16.32 -8.95 14.01
N GLY A 39 -17.49 -9.51 13.65
CA GLY A 39 -17.84 -9.75 12.24
C GLY A 39 -17.80 -8.47 11.38
N ALA A 40 -18.13 -7.31 11.95
CA ALA A 40 -17.99 -6.03 11.28
C ALA A 40 -16.52 -5.68 10.97
N THR A 41 -15.61 -5.97 11.91
CA THR A 41 -14.16 -5.77 11.71
C THR A 41 -13.64 -6.65 10.59
N GLU A 42 -14.07 -7.91 10.53
CA GLU A 42 -13.67 -8.80 9.44
C GLU A 42 -14.14 -8.31 8.08
N VAL A 43 -15.39 -7.84 7.97
CA VAL A 43 -15.93 -7.28 6.73
C VAL A 43 -15.09 -6.10 6.27
N TRP A 44 -14.78 -5.15 7.16
CA TRP A 44 -13.95 -3.99 6.81
C TRP A 44 -12.53 -4.37 6.40
N VAL A 45 -11.92 -5.36 7.06
CA VAL A 45 -10.61 -5.88 6.62
C VAL A 45 -10.68 -6.47 5.22
N ARG A 46 -11.78 -7.18 4.88
CA ARG A 46 -11.96 -7.69 3.52
C ARG A 46 -12.10 -6.58 2.49
N GLU A 47 -12.87 -5.54 2.79
CA GLU A 47 -13.03 -4.36 1.92
C GLU A 47 -11.68 -3.67 1.66
N VAL A 48 -10.89 -3.46 2.72
CA VAL A 48 -9.52 -2.94 2.59
C VAL A 48 -8.66 -3.89 1.75
N GLY A 49 -8.77 -5.20 1.96
CA GLY A 49 -8.08 -6.21 1.15
C GLY A 49 -8.39 -6.11 -0.34
N VAL A 50 -9.66 -5.92 -0.71
CA VAL A 50 -10.09 -5.74 -2.10
C VAL A 50 -9.49 -4.46 -2.69
N ALA A 51 -9.48 -3.35 -1.95
CA ALA A 51 -8.86 -2.10 -2.38
C ALA A 51 -7.35 -2.27 -2.61
N ILE A 52 -6.65 -2.97 -1.72
CA ILE A 52 -5.22 -3.28 -1.85
C ILE A 52 -4.96 -4.14 -3.09
N ILE A 53 -5.77 -5.19 -3.33
CA ILE A 53 -5.66 -6.04 -4.52
C ILE A 53 -5.79 -5.19 -5.78
N ALA A 54 -6.83 -4.34 -5.86
CA ALA A 54 -7.08 -3.50 -7.02
C ALA A 54 -5.88 -2.58 -7.33
N ILE A 55 -5.40 -1.83 -6.32
CA ILE A 55 -4.25 -0.92 -6.48
C ILE A 55 -2.97 -1.69 -6.85
N SER A 56 -2.77 -2.87 -6.28
CA SER A 56 -1.59 -3.69 -6.53
C SER A 56 -1.61 -4.29 -7.94
N ALA A 57 -2.76 -4.78 -8.39
CA ALA A 57 -2.97 -5.26 -9.75
C ALA A 57 -2.75 -4.14 -10.77
N THR A 58 -3.29 -2.94 -10.54
CA THR A 58 -3.04 -1.78 -11.40
C THR A 58 -1.56 -1.44 -11.42
N SER A 59 -0.90 -1.38 -10.27
CA SER A 59 0.54 -1.08 -10.16
C SER A 59 1.40 -2.10 -10.91
N PHE A 60 1.03 -3.38 -10.83
CA PHE A 60 1.67 -4.43 -11.61
C PHE A 60 1.45 -4.20 -13.10
N ALA A 61 0.22 -3.97 -13.55
CA ALA A 61 -0.11 -3.78 -14.96
C ALA A 61 0.69 -2.63 -15.60
N VAL A 62 0.81 -1.50 -14.91
CA VAL A 62 1.48 -0.30 -15.43
C VAL A 62 3.01 -0.30 -15.20
N ARG A 63 3.58 -1.36 -14.62
CA ARG A 63 5.00 -1.36 -14.18
C ARG A 63 6.03 -1.10 -15.29
N SER A 64 5.67 -1.39 -16.54
CA SER A 64 6.51 -1.18 -17.73
C SER A 64 6.09 0.02 -18.57
N HIS A 65 5.06 0.77 -18.16
CA HIS A 65 4.67 1.98 -18.89
C HIS A 65 5.76 3.04 -18.79
N GLY A 66 5.94 3.82 -19.85
CA GLY A 66 6.81 4.99 -19.88
C GLY A 66 6.29 6.12 -18.99
N ASP A 67 7.13 7.13 -18.80
CA ASP A 67 6.83 8.29 -17.96
C ASP A 67 5.72 9.13 -18.60
N SER A 68 4.72 9.51 -17.81
CA SER A 68 3.56 10.27 -18.27
C SER A 68 2.88 10.98 -17.09
N PRO A 69 2.11 12.05 -17.34
CA PRO A 69 1.29 12.70 -16.31
C PRO A 69 0.36 11.72 -15.60
N THR A 70 -0.26 10.79 -16.34
CA THR A 70 -1.14 9.76 -15.79
C THR A 70 -0.41 8.82 -14.83
N LEU A 71 0.76 8.31 -15.24
CA LEU A 71 1.55 7.43 -14.37
C LEU A 71 2.02 8.17 -13.11
N ARG A 72 2.39 9.44 -13.24
CA ARG A 72 2.75 10.28 -12.08
C ARG A 72 1.59 10.41 -11.09
N VAL A 73 0.38 10.69 -11.56
CA VAL A 73 -0.80 10.80 -10.70
C VAL A 73 -1.12 9.46 -10.03
N LEU A 74 -1.02 8.35 -10.76
CA LEU A 74 -1.20 7.01 -10.21
C LEU A 74 -0.20 6.73 -9.07
N LEU A 75 1.09 7.04 -9.30
CA LEU A 75 2.12 6.89 -8.27
C LEU A 75 1.84 7.76 -7.04
N LEU A 76 1.39 9.00 -7.23
CA LEU A 76 0.99 9.87 -6.10
C LEU A 76 -0.24 9.34 -5.37
N GLY A 77 -1.22 8.80 -6.09
CA GLY A 77 -2.39 8.15 -5.50
C GLY A 77 -1.99 6.96 -4.62
N ASN A 78 -1.07 6.12 -5.08
CA ASN A 78 -0.52 5.03 -4.28
C ASN A 78 0.24 5.54 -3.05
N ALA A 79 1.06 6.59 -3.20
CA ALA A 79 1.75 7.20 -2.07
C ALA A 79 0.75 7.70 -1.00
N PHE A 80 -0.30 8.38 -1.44
CA PHE A 80 -1.36 8.88 -0.57
C PHE A 80 -2.10 7.74 0.13
N PHE A 81 -2.46 6.68 -0.59
CA PHE A 81 -3.10 5.50 -0.01
C PHE A 81 -2.25 4.88 1.11
N GLN A 82 -0.96 4.69 0.88
CA GLN A 82 -0.03 4.16 1.88
C GLN A 82 0.13 5.10 3.08
N ALA A 83 0.24 6.42 2.83
CA ALA A 83 0.36 7.42 3.87
C ALA A 83 -0.91 7.56 4.74
N MET A 84 -2.09 7.29 4.18
CA MET A 84 -3.36 7.34 4.91
C MET A 84 -3.65 6.07 5.70
N LEU A 85 -3.20 4.90 5.23
CA LEU A 85 -3.33 3.65 6.00
C LEU A 85 -2.46 3.65 7.26
N PHE A 86 -1.25 4.21 7.17
CA PHE A 86 -0.28 4.18 8.27
C PHE A 86 -0.81 4.75 9.61
N PRO A 87 -1.40 5.97 9.67
CA PRO A 87 -1.92 6.52 10.92
C PRO A 87 -3.04 5.68 11.56
N ILE A 88 -3.82 4.95 10.76
CA ILE A 88 -4.94 4.14 11.26
C ILE A 88 -4.41 3.06 12.21
N GLU A 89 -3.30 2.42 11.85
CA GLU A 89 -2.70 1.38 12.67
C GLU A 89 -2.08 1.93 13.96
N LEU A 90 -1.44 3.10 13.88
CA LEU A 90 -0.89 3.77 15.06
C LEU A 90 -1.99 4.15 16.05
N VAL A 91 -3.11 4.67 15.55
CA VAL A 91 -4.29 4.99 16.37
C VAL A 91 -4.88 3.72 16.98
N ALA A 92 -4.97 2.63 16.23
CA ALA A 92 -5.46 1.35 16.75
C ALA A 92 -4.56 0.80 17.87
N TYR A 93 -3.24 0.89 17.72
CA TYR A 93 -2.28 0.49 18.75
C TYR A 93 -2.35 1.38 19.99
N ALA A 94 -2.39 2.71 19.80
CA ALA A 94 -2.51 3.67 20.89
C ALA A 94 -3.81 3.50 21.70
N ARG A 95 -4.86 2.95 21.08
CA ARG A 95 -6.13 2.61 21.73
C ARG A 95 -6.19 1.19 22.31
N GLY A 96 -5.10 0.42 22.23
CA GLY A 96 -5.04 -0.95 22.71
C GLY A 96 -5.83 -1.96 21.88
N ILE A 97 -6.29 -1.60 20.67
CA ILE A 97 -6.98 -2.52 19.75
C ILE A 97 -5.97 -3.50 19.17
N ILE A 98 -4.85 -2.98 18.63
CA ILE A 98 -3.68 -3.79 18.31
C ILE A 98 -2.84 -3.85 19.58
N THR A 99 -2.57 -5.06 20.07
CA THR A 99 -1.99 -5.26 21.42
C THR A 99 -0.50 -5.53 21.39
N THR A 100 0.06 -5.81 20.22
CA THR A 100 1.48 -6.18 20.07
C THR A 100 2.23 -5.20 19.18
N VAL A 101 3.49 -4.90 19.53
CA VAL A 101 4.38 -4.08 18.69
C VAL A 101 4.60 -4.76 17.34
N ALA A 102 4.75 -6.09 17.33
CA ALA A 102 4.88 -6.89 16.12
C ALA A 102 3.66 -6.80 15.19
N GLY A 103 2.47 -6.49 15.73
CA GLY A 103 1.24 -6.26 14.96
C GLY A 103 1.19 -4.93 14.21
N VAL A 104 2.07 -3.98 14.52
CA VAL A 104 2.11 -2.63 13.90
C VAL A 104 3.44 -2.33 13.22
N ALA A 105 4.58 -2.61 13.88
CA ALA A 105 5.88 -2.13 13.42
C ALA A 105 6.26 -2.59 12.00
N PRO A 106 6.11 -3.88 11.62
CA PRO A 106 6.46 -4.33 10.27
C PRO A 106 5.61 -3.64 9.20
N ASN A 107 4.30 -3.49 9.44
CA ASN A 107 3.41 -2.88 8.46
C ASN A 107 3.60 -1.36 8.38
N SER A 108 3.88 -0.71 9.51
CA SER A 108 4.27 0.70 9.57
C SER A 108 5.52 1.00 8.74
N VAL A 109 6.56 0.17 8.88
CA VAL A 109 7.77 0.29 8.07
C VAL A 109 7.44 0.12 6.58
N LEU A 110 6.61 -0.86 6.24
CA LEU A 110 6.20 -1.10 4.86
C LEU A 110 5.46 0.13 4.27
N HIS A 111 4.50 0.70 5.00
CA HIS A 111 3.77 1.89 4.56
C HIS A 111 4.72 3.06 4.27
N VAL A 112 5.67 3.35 5.17
CA VAL A 112 6.63 4.44 5.00
C VAL A 112 7.54 4.20 3.80
N LEU A 113 8.08 2.99 3.65
CA LEU A 113 8.96 2.64 2.54
C LEU A 113 8.24 2.71 1.19
N LEU A 114 7.03 2.16 1.11
CA LEU A 114 6.22 2.19 -0.11
C LEU A 114 5.80 3.63 -0.45
N ALA A 115 5.27 4.39 0.51
CA ALA A 115 4.89 5.79 0.28
C ALA A 115 6.07 6.61 -0.24
N THR A 116 7.23 6.50 0.40
CA THR A 116 8.45 7.20 0.00
C THR A 116 8.90 6.78 -1.40
N GLY A 117 8.89 5.48 -1.70
CA GLY A 117 9.23 4.96 -3.02
C GLY A 117 8.30 5.47 -4.12
N PHE A 118 6.99 5.49 -3.86
CA PHE A 118 6.00 6.03 -4.80
C PHE A 118 6.20 7.53 -5.03
N VAL A 119 6.43 8.34 -3.99
CA VAL A 119 6.74 9.77 -4.12
C VAL A 119 8.02 9.99 -4.93
N TYR A 120 9.07 9.22 -4.66
CA TYR A 120 10.34 9.31 -5.38
C TYR A 120 10.15 9.09 -6.89
N TYR A 121 9.47 8.02 -7.30
CA TYR A 121 9.24 7.76 -8.72
C TYR A 121 8.24 8.72 -9.36
N ALA A 122 7.27 9.24 -8.60
CA ALA A 122 6.34 10.25 -9.09
C ALA A 122 7.04 11.57 -9.44
N ARG A 123 7.97 12.02 -8.59
CA ARG A 123 8.77 13.23 -8.83
C ARG A 123 9.63 13.09 -10.08
N ARG A 124 10.24 11.92 -10.29
CA ARG A 124 11.06 11.64 -11.47
C ARG A 124 10.25 11.65 -12.77
N ALA A 125 9.07 11.01 -12.76
CA ALA A 125 8.18 11.00 -13.91
C ALA A 125 7.67 12.39 -14.32
N GLY A 126 7.53 13.32 -13.36
CA GLY A 126 7.18 14.70 -13.64
C GLY A 126 8.31 15.52 -14.28
N GLY A 127 9.56 15.25 -13.91
CA GLY A 127 10.73 15.97 -14.45
C GLY A 127 11.02 15.61 -15.91
N GLU A 128 10.88 14.32 -16.27
CA GLU A 128 11.12 13.84 -17.63
C GLU A 128 10.02 14.30 -18.60
N ALA A 129 8.74 14.28 -18.18
CA ALA A 129 7.64 14.81 -18.99
C ALA A 129 7.76 16.32 -19.26
N ALA A 130 8.12 17.10 -18.24
CA ALA A 130 8.31 18.55 -18.38
C ALA A 130 9.53 18.92 -19.25
N ALA A 131 10.52 18.05 -19.35
CA ALA A 131 11.67 18.23 -20.25
C ALA A 131 11.33 17.90 -21.70
N ALA A 132 10.51 16.87 -21.94
CA ALA A 132 10.04 16.50 -23.27
C ALA A 132 9.14 17.56 -23.91
N ASP A 133 8.29 18.24 -23.13
CA ASP A 133 7.44 19.34 -23.62
C ASP A 133 8.22 20.62 -23.98
N ARG A 134 9.50 20.71 -23.61
CA ARG A 134 10.37 21.88 -23.86
C ARG A 134 11.37 21.68 -24.99
N ALA A 135 11.44 20.47 -25.57
CA ALA A 135 12.34 20.11 -26.67
C ALA A 135 11.58 20.15 -28.00
#